data_AF-A0A0U5E7G5-F1
#
_entry.id   AF-A0A0U5E7G5-F1
#
_cell.length_a   1.000
_cell.length_b   1.000
_cell.length_c   1.000
_cell.angle_alpha   90.00
_cell.angle_beta   90.00
_cell.angle_gamma   90.00
#
_symmetry.space_group_name_H-M   'P 1'
#
loop_
_entity.id
_entity.type
_entity.pdbx_description
1 polymer ?
#
loop_
_entity_poly.entity_id
_entity_poly.type
_entity_poly.pdbx_seq_one_letter_code
_entity_poly.pdbx_strand_id
1 'polypeptide(L)'
;MSDWVRAFSGLSQSHELERGCRALARESIRVTADWAPALWRPAIEWLAWLPSLPLLELLARGDAVPAWVAMDDQLRGMLDADGAIDPKALAAAGLADLIADGDPSAVGPRWQAVWRERWPRCPRPCRDDLEGLAMLLQRHLDAFRSGSPAEAWGLREVLRNRLGSHLHQHLMQPVVLFGYLAILFLDLERLRSALVSRAVFGTEGAG
;
A
#
# COMPACT_ATOMS: atom_id res chain seq x y z
N MET A 1 26.03 5.90 1.33
CA MET A 1 25.35 7.21 1.27
C MET A 1 24.17 7.03 0.32
N SER A 2 22.97 7.09 0.86
CA SER A 2 21.88 6.15 0.54
C SER A 2 21.21 6.36 -0.82
N ASP A 3 21.08 5.28 -1.61
CA ASP A 3 20.45 5.26 -2.94
C ASP A 3 19.04 5.86 -2.99
N TRP A 4 18.32 5.88 -1.86
CA TRP A 4 17.00 6.51 -1.78
C TRP A 4 17.04 8.02 -2.01
N VAL A 5 18.11 8.72 -1.61
CA VAL A 5 18.27 10.18 -1.85
C VAL A 5 18.45 10.46 -3.35
N ARG A 6 19.03 9.52 -4.10
CA ARG A 6 19.24 9.64 -5.54
C ARG A 6 17.93 9.51 -6.33
N ALA A 7 17.04 8.62 -5.88
CA ALA A 7 15.71 8.42 -6.46
C ALA A 7 14.75 9.61 -6.29
N PHE A 8 15.05 10.57 -5.41
CA PHE A 8 14.29 11.79 -5.19
C PHE A 8 15.01 13.06 -5.68
N SER A 9 16.04 12.92 -6.51
CA SER A 9 16.68 14.08 -7.14
C SER A 9 15.70 14.77 -8.11
N GLY A 10 15.81 16.10 -8.28
CA GLY A 10 14.93 16.89 -9.16
C GLY A 10 15.01 16.53 -10.66
N LEU A 11 15.83 15.54 -11.02
CA LEU A 11 15.98 14.97 -12.37
C LEU A 11 15.28 13.61 -12.52
N SER A 12 14.71 13.05 -11.45
CA SER A 12 14.16 11.70 -11.44
C SER A 12 12.81 11.68 -12.16
N GLN A 13 12.64 10.75 -13.09
CA GLN A 13 11.39 10.62 -13.86
C GLN A 13 10.26 10.11 -12.95
N SER A 14 9.00 10.43 -13.28
CA SER A 14 7.82 10.05 -12.46
C SER A 14 7.80 8.56 -12.06
N HIS A 15 8.26 7.67 -12.94
CA HIS A 15 8.34 6.23 -12.66
C HIS A 15 9.40 5.84 -11.62
N GLU A 16 10.50 6.59 -11.50
CA GLU A 16 11.53 6.36 -10.48
C GLU A 16 11.03 6.79 -9.10
N LEU A 17 10.30 7.90 -9.04
CA LEU A 17 9.68 8.41 -7.82
C LEU A 17 8.62 7.43 -7.28
N GLU A 18 7.74 6.93 -8.16
CA GLU A 18 6.72 5.92 -7.82
C GLU A 18 7.35 4.61 -7.32
N ARG A 19 8.43 4.16 -7.96
CA ARG A 19 9.18 2.98 -7.50
C ARG A 19 9.84 3.21 -6.14
N GLY A 20 10.43 4.38 -5.94
CA GLY A 20 11.03 4.78 -4.67
C GLY A 20 10.01 4.76 -3.53
N CYS A 21 8.81 5.30 -3.76
CA CYS A 21 7.72 5.25 -2.78
C CYS A 21 7.31 3.81 -2.42
N ARG A 22 7.15 2.92 -3.42
CA ARG A 22 6.85 1.50 -3.14
C ARG A 22 7.98 0.78 -2.40
N ALA A 23 9.24 1.06 -2.76
CA ALA A 23 10.40 0.50 -2.07
C ALA A 23 10.46 0.96 -0.61
N LEU A 24 10.20 2.25 -0.35
CA LEU A 24 10.18 2.81 1.00
C LEU A 24 9.03 2.20 1.83
N ALA A 25 7.83 2.08 1.26
CA ALA A 25 6.71 1.42 1.92
C ALA A 25 7.06 -0.03 2.35
N ARG A 26 7.62 -0.81 1.43
CA ARG A 26 8.06 -2.18 1.71
C ARG A 26 9.09 -2.25 2.82
N GLU A 27 10.10 -1.38 2.77
CA GLU A 27 11.16 -1.36 3.78
C GLU A 27 10.60 -1.01 5.14
N SER A 28 9.71 -0.02 5.23
CA SER A 28 9.03 0.32 6.48
C SER A 28 8.17 -0.82 7.03
N ILE A 29 7.48 -1.56 6.15
CA ILE A 29 6.72 -2.76 6.56
C ILE A 29 7.65 -3.84 7.08
N ARG A 30 8.75 -4.13 6.37
CA ARG A 30 9.74 -5.13 6.76
C ARG A 30 10.34 -4.82 8.14
N VAL A 31 10.78 -3.58 8.33
CA VAL A 31 11.32 -3.09 9.61
C VAL A 31 10.26 -3.19 10.72
N THR A 32 9.02 -2.83 10.43
CA THR A 32 7.92 -2.95 11.41
C THR A 32 7.64 -4.40 11.78
N ALA A 33 7.64 -5.32 10.80
CA ALA A 33 7.46 -6.74 11.02
C ALA A 33 8.61 -7.35 11.85
N ASP A 34 9.85 -6.91 11.62
CA ASP A 34 11.02 -7.38 12.38
C ASP A 34 10.90 -7.10 13.87
N TRP A 35 10.38 -5.93 14.26
CA TRP A 35 10.17 -5.55 15.66
C TRP A 35 8.83 -6.03 16.24
N ALA A 36 7.89 -6.44 15.40
CA ALA A 36 6.61 -6.96 15.84
C ALA A 36 6.73 -8.36 16.47
N PRO A 37 5.81 -8.74 17.37
CA PRO A 37 5.71 -10.12 17.82
C PRO A 37 5.54 -11.07 16.62
N ALA A 38 6.26 -12.20 16.64
CA ALA A 38 6.36 -13.11 15.49
C ALA A 38 5.00 -13.55 14.91
N LEU A 39 4.00 -13.73 15.77
CA LEU A 39 2.64 -14.12 15.38
C LEU A 39 1.91 -13.08 14.51
N TRP A 40 2.31 -11.80 14.58
CA TRP A 40 1.72 -10.70 13.80
C TRP A 40 2.44 -10.44 12.48
N ARG A 41 3.64 -10.98 12.28
CA ARG A 41 4.45 -10.74 11.07
C ARG A 41 3.70 -11.03 9.77
N PRO A 42 2.98 -12.16 9.62
CA PRO A 42 2.26 -12.44 8.38
C PRO A 42 1.22 -11.37 8.02
N ALA A 43 0.52 -10.82 9.02
CA ALA A 43 -0.46 -9.76 8.79
C ALA A 43 0.17 -8.41 8.45
N ILE A 44 1.36 -8.12 8.98
CA ILE A 44 2.11 -6.89 8.70
C ILE A 44 2.76 -6.98 7.32
N GLU A 45 3.46 -8.07 7.01
CA GLU A 45 4.12 -8.30 5.71
C GLU A 45 3.12 -8.28 4.56
N TRP A 46 1.89 -8.75 4.78
CA TRP A 46 0.82 -8.69 3.77
C TRP A 46 0.50 -7.26 3.29
N LEU A 47 0.75 -6.24 4.12
CA LEU A 47 0.57 -4.83 3.75
C LEU A 47 1.51 -4.40 2.61
N ALA A 48 2.59 -5.13 2.33
CA ALA A 48 3.50 -4.85 1.23
C ALA A 48 2.81 -4.93 -0.15
N TRP A 49 1.67 -5.62 -0.24
CA TRP A 49 0.88 -5.71 -1.45
C TRP A 49 -0.12 -4.56 -1.63
N LEU A 50 -0.35 -3.74 -0.60
CA LEU A 50 -1.32 -2.64 -0.65
C LEU A 50 -1.03 -1.64 -1.80
N PRO A 51 0.22 -1.19 -2.03
CA PRO A 51 0.53 -0.29 -3.16
C PRO A 51 0.37 -0.94 -4.54
N SER A 52 0.29 -2.28 -4.59
CA SER A 52 0.15 -3.05 -5.83
C SER A 52 -1.29 -3.41 -6.16
N LEU A 53 -2.28 -3.04 -5.32
CA LEU A 53 -3.69 -3.32 -5.60
C LEU A 53 -4.17 -2.81 -6.98
N PRO A 54 -3.82 -1.60 -7.44
CA PRO A 54 -4.23 -1.15 -8.78
C PRO A 54 -3.65 -2.01 -9.92
N LEU A 55 -2.46 -2.58 -9.73
CA LEU A 55 -1.89 -3.54 -10.68
C LEU A 55 -2.67 -4.86 -10.63
N LEU A 56 -3.03 -5.35 -9.45
CA LEU A 56 -3.83 -6.57 -9.33
C LEU A 56 -5.24 -6.41 -9.93
N GLU A 57 -5.84 -5.22 -9.81
CA GLU A 57 -7.08 -4.85 -10.50
C GLU A 57 -6.93 -4.80 -12.03
N LEU A 58 -5.78 -4.34 -12.53
CA LEU A 58 -5.44 -4.39 -13.95
C LEU A 58 -5.33 -5.85 -14.44
N LEU A 59 -4.63 -6.70 -13.67
CA LEU A 59 -4.46 -8.11 -14.00
C LEU A 59 -5.78 -8.89 -13.92
N ALA A 60 -6.64 -8.59 -12.95
CA ALA A 60 -7.98 -9.17 -12.86
C ALA A 60 -8.81 -8.85 -14.12
N ARG A 61 -8.67 -7.64 -14.69
CA ARG A 61 -9.32 -7.31 -15.97
C ARG A 61 -8.80 -8.07 -17.18
N GLY A 62 -7.66 -8.76 -17.05
CA GLY A 62 -6.96 -9.38 -18.18
C GLY A 62 -6.17 -8.37 -19.02
N ASP A 63 -5.92 -7.18 -18.50
CA ASP A 63 -5.13 -6.15 -19.17
C ASP A 63 -3.63 -6.55 -19.21
N ALA A 64 -2.90 -6.03 -20.19
CA ALA A 64 -1.48 -6.33 -20.37
C ALA A 64 -0.62 -5.81 -19.20
N VAL A 65 0.42 -6.58 -18.84
CA VAL A 65 1.38 -6.20 -17.81
C VAL A 65 2.14 -4.94 -18.24
N PRO A 66 2.12 -3.85 -17.46
CA PRO A 66 2.86 -2.65 -17.80
C PRO A 66 4.39 -2.87 -17.76
N ALA A 67 5.13 -2.26 -18.68
CA ALA A 67 6.59 -2.43 -18.77
C ALA A 67 7.36 -2.04 -17.48
N TRP A 68 6.81 -1.11 -16.68
CA TRP A 68 7.44 -0.69 -15.42
C TRP A 68 7.50 -1.82 -14.38
N VAL A 69 6.66 -2.86 -14.48
CA VAL A 69 6.60 -3.99 -13.55
C VAL A 69 7.94 -4.73 -13.52
N ALA A 70 8.57 -4.93 -14.69
CA ALA A 70 9.89 -5.54 -14.80
C ALA A 70 10.99 -4.74 -14.09
N MET A 71 10.75 -3.46 -13.81
CA MET A 71 11.70 -2.59 -13.15
C MET A 71 11.50 -2.52 -11.62
N ASP A 72 10.39 -3.03 -11.07
CA ASP A 72 10.11 -3.08 -9.64
C ASP A 72 10.60 -4.40 -9.03
N ASP A 73 11.45 -4.37 -8.00
CA ASP A 73 12.12 -5.58 -7.52
C ASP A 73 11.18 -6.65 -6.97
N GLN A 74 10.10 -6.25 -6.30
CA GLN A 74 9.11 -7.21 -5.78
C GLN A 74 8.32 -7.85 -6.92
N LEU A 75 7.91 -7.04 -7.90
CA LEU A 75 7.01 -7.48 -8.95
C LEU A 75 7.72 -8.17 -10.10
N ARG A 76 9.01 -7.87 -10.35
CA ARG A 76 9.83 -8.59 -11.32
C ARG A 76 9.89 -10.08 -11.02
N GLY A 77 9.92 -10.46 -9.74
CA GLY A 77 9.87 -11.87 -9.33
C GLY A 77 8.54 -12.57 -9.62
N MET A 78 7.50 -11.82 -10.02
CA MET A 78 6.21 -12.36 -10.44
C MET A 78 6.13 -12.58 -11.96
N LEU A 79 7.17 -12.24 -12.71
CA LEU A 79 7.19 -12.38 -14.17
C LEU A 79 7.88 -13.68 -14.58
N ASP A 80 7.37 -14.29 -15.64
CA ASP A 80 8.03 -15.39 -16.35
C ASP A 80 9.11 -14.88 -17.32
N ALA A 81 9.73 -15.80 -18.07
CA ALA A 81 10.78 -15.48 -19.03
C ALA A 81 10.31 -14.61 -20.20
N ASP A 82 9.00 -14.64 -20.50
CA ASP A 82 8.38 -13.87 -21.59
C ASP A 82 7.85 -12.50 -21.09
N GLY A 83 7.97 -12.22 -19.80
CA GLY A 83 7.52 -10.98 -19.17
C GLY A 83 6.02 -10.96 -18.85
N ALA A 84 5.34 -12.11 -18.92
CA ALA A 84 3.96 -12.28 -18.45
C ALA A 84 3.95 -12.65 -16.95
N ILE A 85 2.79 -12.58 -16.31
CA ILE A 85 2.65 -13.00 -14.90
C ILE A 85 2.82 -14.51 -14.81
N ASP A 86 3.80 -14.97 -14.02
CA ASP A 86 3.95 -16.39 -13.68
C ASP A 86 2.86 -16.81 -12.67
N PRO A 87 1.93 -17.71 -13.05
CA PRO A 87 0.89 -18.19 -12.15
C PRO A 87 1.44 -18.87 -10.90
N LYS A 88 2.62 -19.50 -10.98
CA LYS A 88 3.25 -20.16 -9.82
C LYS A 88 3.78 -19.13 -8.82
N ALA A 89 4.45 -18.08 -9.30
CA ALA A 89 4.90 -16.99 -8.47
C ALA A 89 3.72 -16.27 -7.79
N LEU A 90 2.63 -16.05 -8.53
CA LEU A 90 1.41 -15.44 -8.01
C LEU A 90 0.74 -16.30 -6.92
N ALA A 91 0.67 -17.61 -7.13
CA ALA A 91 0.14 -18.55 -6.13
C ALA A 91 1.04 -18.62 -4.89
N ALA A 92 2.37 -18.64 -5.06
CA ALA A 92 3.33 -18.64 -3.95
C ALA A 92 3.25 -17.36 -3.12
N ALA A 93 2.94 -16.23 -3.76
CA ALA A 93 2.69 -14.95 -3.08
C ALA A 93 1.31 -14.88 -2.40
N GLY A 94 0.42 -15.86 -2.62
CA GLY A 94 -0.95 -15.87 -2.09
C GLY A 94 -1.88 -14.87 -2.80
N LEU A 95 -1.56 -14.48 -4.03
CA LEU A 95 -2.28 -13.46 -4.80
C LEU A 95 -3.22 -14.04 -5.86
N ALA A 96 -3.11 -15.33 -6.17
CA ALA A 96 -3.87 -15.98 -7.25
C ALA A 96 -5.39 -15.79 -7.09
N ASP A 97 -5.90 -16.04 -5.88
CA ASP A 97 -7.34 -15.93 -5.59
C ASP A 97 -7.86 -14.49 -5.66
N LEU A 98 -6.97 -13.48 -5.55
CA LEU A 98 -7.40 -12.08 -5.63
C LEU A 98 -7.93 -11.74 -7.04
N ILE A 99 -7.34 -12.35 -8.08
CA ILE A 99 -7.63 -12.02 -9.48
C ILE A 99 -8.42 -13.11 -10.23
N ALA A 100 -8.68 -14.26 -9.60
CA ALA A 100 -9.20 -15.46 -10.27
C ALA A 100 -10.51 -15.28 -11.05
N ASP A 101 -11.46 -14.49 -10.51
CA ASP A 101 -12.80 -14.35 -11.10
C ASP A 101 -12.91 -13.22 -12.14
N GLY A 102 -11.78 -12.57 -12.47
CA GLY A 102 -11.75 -11.49 -13.46
C GLY A 102 -12.41 -10.17 -13.04
N ASP A 103 -12.91 -10.07 -11.81
CA ASP A 103 -13.59 -8.89 -11.27
C ASP A 103 -12.58 -7.97 -10.53
N PRO A 104 -12.18 -6.82 -11.11
CA PRO A 104 -11.30 -5.87 -10.43
C PRO A 104 -11.91 -5.31 -9.14
N SER A 105 -13.23 -5.15 -9.07
CA SER A 105 -13.87 -4.57 -7.89
C SER A 105 -13.80 -5.47 -6.66
N ALA A 106 -13.62 -6.78 -6.87
CA ALA A 106 -13.46 -7.78 -5.82
C ALA A 106 -12.03 -7.85 -5.24
N VAL A 107 -11.02 -7.29 -5.92
CA VAL A 107 -9.60 -7.39 -5.50
C VAL A 107 -9.40 -6.80 -4.10
N GLY A 108 -9.90 -5.58 -3.85
CA GLY A 108 -9.79 -4.93 -2.55
C GLY A 108 -10.46 -5.72 -1.40
N PRO A 109 -11.75 -6.08 -1.51
CA PRO A 109 -12.43 -6.94 -0.53
C PRO A 109 -11.72 -8.27 -0.27
N ARG A 110 -11.26 -8.96 -1.32
CA ARG A 110 -10.51 -10.23 -1.16
C ARG A 110 -9.17 -10.01 -0.46
N TRP A 111 -8.42 -8.96 -0.82
CA TRP A 111 -7.18 -8.62 -0.15
C TRP A 111 -7.40 -8.37 1.35
N GLN A 112 -8.49 -7.69 1.70
CA GLN A 112 -8.83 -7.41 3.10
C GLN A 112 -9.26 -8.69 3.86
N ALA A 113 -9.97 -9.62 3.21
CA ALA A 113 -10.31 -10.90 3.81
C ALA A 113 -9.06 -11.72 4.13
N VAL A 114 -8.15 -11.84 3.15
CA VAL A 114 -6.86 -12.53 3.27
C VAL A 114 -5.96 -11.89 4.34
N TRP A 115 -6.03 -10.56 4.50
CA TRP A 115 -5.38 -9.84 5.60
C TRP A 115 -5.94 -10.23 6.98
N ARG A 116 -7.27 -10.27 7.14
CA ARG A 116 -7.92 -10.67 8.39
C ARG A 116 -7.63 -12.11 8.78
N GLU A 117 -7.53 -13.02 7.81
CA GLU A 117 -7.16 -14.42 8.04
C GLU A 117 -5.75 -14.59 8.61
N ARG A 118 -4.86 -13.62 8.36
CA ARG A 118 -3.48 -13.61 8.87
C ARG A 118 -3.37 -13.08 10.29
N TRP A 119 -4.46 -12.59 10.87
CA TRP A 119 -4.44 -12.16 12.26
C TRP A 119 -4.26 -13.38 13.17
N PRO A 120 -3.31 -13.35 14.11
CA PRO A 120 -3.19 -14.42 15.07
C PRO A 120 -4.43 -14.48 15.96
N ARG A 121 -4.62 -15.63 16.60
CA ARG A 121 -5.62 -15.75 17.65
C ARG A 121 -5.26 -14.80 18.79
N CYS A 122 -6.07 -13.78 19.00
CA CYS A 122 -5.90 -12.80 20.07
C CYS A 122 -7.21 -12.65 20.88
N PRO A 123 -7.13 -12.06 22.09
CA PRO A 123 -8.32 -11.76 22.88
C PRO A 123 -9.28 -10.84 22.12
N ARG A 124 -10.58 -10.94 22.43
CA ARG A 124 -11.65 -10.17 21.78
C ARG A 124 -11.37 -8.65 21.70
N PRO A 125 -10.91 -7.95 22.77
CA PRO A 125 -10.59 -6.53 22.68
C PRO A 125 -9.55 -6.21 21.60
N CYS A 126 -8.47 -7.00 21.51
CA CYS A 126 -7.44 -6.82 20.47
C CYS A 126 -8.01 -6.97 19.06
N ARG A 127 -8.95 -7.89 18.87
CA ARG A 127 -9.62 -8.09 17.58
C ARG A 127 -10.58 -6.94 17.27
N ASP A 128 -11.35 -6.51 18.26
CA ASP A 128 -12.30 -5.39 18.13
C ASP A 128 -11.57 -4.09 17.76
N ASP A 129 -10.37 -3.85 18.32
CA ASP A 129 -9.53 -2.69 18.02
C ASP A 129 -9.05 -2.70 16.56
N LEU A 130 -8.64 -3.87 16.04
CA LEU A 130 -8.23 -4.02 14.64
C LEU A 130 -9.39 -3.89 13.65
N GLU A 131 -10.55 -4.46 13.97
CA GLU A 131 -11.76 -4.23 13.17
C GLU A 131 -12.18 -2.77 13.21
N GLY A 132 -12.03 -2.10 14.36
CA GLY A 132 -12.23 -0.66 14.50
C GLY A 132 -11.35 0.15 13.56
N LEU A 133 -10.04 -0.17 13.49
CA LEU A 133 -9.11 0.44 12.54
C LEU A 133 -9.52 0.14 11.08
N ALA A 134 -9.84 -1.11 10.76
CA ALA A 134 -10.24 -1.51 9.42
C ALA A 134 -11.51 -0.78 8.95
N MET A 135 -12.50 -0.64 9.84
CA MET A 135 -13.73 0.13 9.59
C MET A 135 -13.45 1.62 9.43
N LEU A 136 -12.53 2.17 10.22
CA LEU A 136 -12.12 3.58 10.11
C LEU A 136 -11.50 3.87 8.73
N LEU A 137 -10.62 2.99 8.25
CA LEU A 137 -10.02 3.08 6.92
C LEU A 137 -11.06 2.89 5.81
N GLN A 138 -11.97 1.91 5.95
CA GLN A 138 -13.03 1.68 4.96
C GLN A 138 -13.95 2.90 4.80
N ARG A 139 -14.40 3.50 5.91
CA ARG A 139 -15.23 4.72 5.87
C ARG A 139 -14.50 5.87 5.20
N HIS A 140 -13.19 5.99 5.42
CA HIS A 140 -12.40 6.99 4.71
C HIS A 140 -12.36 6.71 3.21
N LEU A 141 -12.10 5.47 2.79
CA LEU A 141 -12.09 5.09 1.37
C LEU A 141 -13.43 5.36 0.69
N ASP A 142 -14.55 5.04 1.35
CA ASP A 142 -15.88 5.29 0.82
C ASP A 142 -16.12 6.81 0.66
N ALA A 143 -15.81 7.60 1.69
CA ALA A 143 -15.92 9.06 1.63
C ALA A 143 -15.01 9.66 0.56
N PHE A 144 -13.79 9.14 0.41
CA PHE A 144 -12.80 9.58 -0.57
C PHE A 144 -13.25 9.29 -2.00
N ARG A 145 -13.86 8.12 -2.25
CA ARG A 145 -14.41 7.73 -3.56
C ARG A 145 -15.62 8.56 -3.95
N SER A 146 -16.46 8.95 -2.99
CA SER A 146 -17.62 9.81 -3.23
C SER A 146 -17.31 11.31 -3.27
N GLY A 147 -16.17 11.71 -2.69
CA GLY A 147 -15.78 13.11 -2.54
C GLY A 147 -15.21 13.72 -3.81
N SER A 148 -15.23 15.05 -3.88
CA SER A 148 -14.61 15.79 -4.98
C SER A 148 -13.07 15.87 -4.82
N PRO A 149 -12.33 16.08 -5.92
CA PRO A 149 -10.87 16.31 -5.85
C PRO A 149 -10.47 17.47 -4.91
N ALA A 150 -11.32 18.48 -4.74
CA ALA A 150 -11.08 19.61 -3.84
C ALA A 150 -11.11 19.20 -2.35
N GLU A 151 -11.92 18.20 -2.00
CA GLU A 151 -12.06 17.69 -0.62
C GLU A 151 -11.00 16.64 -0.27
N ALA A 152 -10.32 16.08 -1.27
CA ALA A 152 -9.38 14.99 -1.13
C ALA A 152 -8.26 15.29 -0.11
N TRP A 153 -7.79 16.53 -0.01
CA TRP A 153 -6.79 16.91 0.99
C TRP A 153 -7.38 16.92 2.41
N GLY A 154 -8.53 17.55 2.60
CA GLY A 154 -9.22 17.63 3.89
C GLY A 154 -9.59 16.24 4.44
N LEU A 155 -10.04 15.33 3.56
CA LEU A 155 -10.37 13.96 3.95
C LEU A 155 -9.15 13.18 4.48
N ARG A 156 -7.97 13.36 3.86
CA ARG A 156 -6.72 12.73 4.33
C ARG A 156 -6.26 13.30 5.66
N GLU A 157 -6.39 14.61 5.84
CA GLU A 157 -6.05 15.30 7.10
C GLU A 157 -6.93 14.81 8.26
N VAL A 158 -8.24 14.68 8.02
CA VAL A 158 -9.20 14.12 8.98
C VAL A 158 -8.84 12.68 9.34
N LEU A 159 -8.48 11.86 8.34
CA LEU A 159 -8.04 10.49 8.59
C LEU A 159 -6.77 10.47 9.45
N ARG A 160 -5.75 11.26 9.12
CA ARG A 160 -4.50 11.31 9.88
C ARG A 160 -4.73 11.70 11.34
N ASN A 161 -5.57 12.71 11.59
CA ASN A 161 -5.90 13.13 12.95
C ASN A 161 -6.64 12.04 13.73
N ARG A 162 -7.60 11.35 13.09
CA ARG A 162 -8.31 10.23 13.72
C ARG A 162 -7.38 9.04 14.02
N LEU A 163 -6.47 8.71 13.10
CA LEU A 163 -5.45 7.68 13.33
C LEU A 163 -4.55 8.08 14.51
N GLY A 164 -4.09 9.34 14.57
CA GLY A 164 -3.31 9.85 15.69
C GLY A 164 -4.04 9.74 17.03
N SER A 165 -5.32 10.13 17.10
CA SER A 165 -6.13 9.95 18.31
C SER A 165 -6.31 8.48 18.68
N HIS A 166 -6.54 7.61 17.71
CA HIS A 166 -6.68 6.17 17.93
C HIS A 166 -5.39 5.57 18.48
N LEU A 167 -4.22 5.89 17.91
CA LEU A 167 -2.92 5.43 18.40
C LEU A 167 -2.67 5.79 19.87
N HIS A 168 -3.02 7.02 20.28
CA HIS A 168 -2.84 7.46 21.67
C HIS A 168 -3.74 6.70 22.66
N GLN A 169 -4.88 6.15 22.22
CA GLN A 169 -5.83 5.42 23.07
C GLN A 169 -5.47 3.94 23.22
N HIS A 170 -4.65 3.38 22.32
CA HIS A 170 -4.36 1.95 22.21
C HIS A 170 -2.88 1.60 22.43
N LEU A 171 -2.16 2.40 23.24
CA LEU A 171 -0.74 2.20 23.53
C LEU A 171 -0.48 0.75 24.00
N MET A 172 0.57 0.12 23.47
CA MET A 172 0.98 -1.27 23.73
C MET A 172 0.11 -2.37 23.09
N GLN A 173 -0.80 -2.05 22.17
CA GLN A 173 -1.55 -3.04 21.40
C GLN A 173 -1.02 -3.22 19.96
N PRO A 174 -1.23 -4.39 19.32
CA PRO A 174 -0.82 -4.64 17.94
C PRO A 174 -1.40 -3.65 16.92
N VAL A 175 -2.60 -3.11 17.17
CA VAL A 175 -3.26 -2.10 16.31
C VAL A 175 -2.39 -0.87 16.08
N VAL A 176 -1.48 -0.54 17.00
CA VAL A 176 -0.55 0.59 16.88
C VAL A 176 0.38 0.42 15.68
N LEU A 177 0.86 -0.79 15.40
CA LEU A 177 1.74 -1.07 14.26
C LEU A 177 1.03 -0.79 12.94
N PHE A 178 -0.24 -1.20 12.83
CA PHE A 178 -1.07 -0.97 11.66
C PHE A 178 -1.44 0.51 11.50
N GLY A 179 -1.76 1.20 12.60
CA GLY A 179 -2.04 2.64 12.56
C GLY A 179 -0.81 3.46 12.19
N TYR A 180 0.38 3.09 12.68
CA TYR A 180 1.66 3.69 12.27
C TYR A 180 1.88 3.53 10.76
N LEU A 181 1.75 2.31 10.24
CA LEU A 181 1.92 2.05 8.80
C LEU A 181 0.86 2.78 7.97
N ALA A 182 -0.38 2.91 8.46
CA ALA A 182 -1.42 3.69 7.78
C ALA A 182 -1.04 5.18 7.67
N ILE A 183 -0.49 5.79 8.73
CA ILE A 183 0.01 7.17 8.67
C ILE A 183 1.17 7.28 7.66
N LEU A 184 2.10 6.33 7.70
CA LEU A 184 3.22 6.29 6.77
C LEU A 184 2.75 6.19 5.31
N PHE A 185 1.75 5.36 5.02
CA PHE A 185 1.17 5.29 3.68
C PHE A 185 0.55 6.62 3.24
N LEU A 186 -0.16 7.33 4.12
CA LEU A 186 -0.70 8.66 3.81
C LEU A 186 0.41 9.68 3.52
N ASP A 187 1.51 9.62 4.26
CA ASP A 187 2.66 10.50 4.05
C ASP A 187 3.37 10.19 2.72
N LEU A 188 3.49 8.91 2.35
CA LEU A 188 4.02 8.50 1.05
C LEU A 188 3.11 8.93 -0.10
N GLU A 189 1.78 8.84 0.04
CA GLU A 189 0.85 9.37 -0.94
C GLU A 189 1.00 10.87 -1.14
N ARG A 190 1.16 11.62 -0.04
CA ARG A 190 1.40 13.06 -0.08
C ARG A 190 2.72 13.38 -0.77
N LEU A 191 3.79 12.68 -0.41
CA LEU A 191 5.11 12.84 -1.01
C LEU A 191 5.05 12.58 -2.51
N ARG A 192 4.44 11.47 -2.92
CA ARG A 192 4.22 11.09 -4.31
C ARG A 192 3.47 12.19 -5.08
N SER A 193 2.38 12.71 -4.53
CA SER A 193 1.62 13.81 -5.16
C SER A 193 2.47 15.07 -5.34
N ALA A 194 3.27 15.45 -4.34
CA ALA A 194 4.12 16.62 -4.42
C ALA A 194 5.24 16.45 -5.45
N LEU A 195 5.82 15.26 -5.53
CA LEU A 195 6.89 14.94 -6.48
C LEU A 195 6.37 14.87 -7.91
N VAL A 196 5.22 14.24 -8.15
CA VAL A 196 4.58 14.20 -9.47
C VAL A 196 4.22 15.61 -9.93
N SER A 197 3.64 16.44 -9.05
CA SER A 197 3.36 17.84 -9.37
C SER A 197 4.62 18.60 -9.77
N ARG A 198 5.74 18.39 -9.08
CA ARG A 198 7.01 19.05 -9.41
C ARG A 198 7.65 18.51 -10.70
N ALA A 199 7.51 17.22 -10.98
CA ALA A 199 8.03 16.62 -12.22
C ALA A 199 7.23 17.08 -13.46
N VAL A 200 5.93 17.27 -13.32
CA VAL A 200 5.03 17.69 -14.41
C VAL A 200 5.11 19.21 -14.64
N PHE A 201 5.08 20.02 -13.58
CA PHE A 201 5.04 21.49 -13.70
C PHE A 201 6.40 22.18 -13.52
N GLY A 202 7.42 21.47 -13.00
CA GLY A 202 8.76 22.03 -12.82
C GLY A 202 9.56 22.16 -14.13
N THR A 203 9.10 21.53 -15.21
CA THR A 203 9.68 21.64 -16.56
C THR A 203 9.17 22.83 -17.36
N GLU A 204 8.09 23.51 -16.94
CA GLU A 204 7.50 24.65 -17.67
C GLU A 204 8.16 26.00 -17.36
N GLY A 205 9.14 26.06 -16.45
CA GLY A 205 9.84 27.28 -16.04
C GLY A 205 11.24 27.49 -16.60
N ALA A 206 11.70 26.64 -17.53
CA ALA A 206 13.01 26.73 -18.16
C ALA A 206 12.86 26.82 -19.69
N GLY A 207 12.40 27.98 -20.16
CA GLY A 207 12.34 28.37 -21.57
C GLY A 207 12.70 29.83 -21.72
#